data_AF-A0A7J6USU4-F1
#
_entry.id   AF-A0A7J6USU4-F1
#
_cell.length_a   1.000
_cell.length_b   1.000
_cell.length_c   1.000
_cell.angle_alpha   90.00
_cell.angle_beta   90.00
_cell.angle_gamma   90.00
#
_symmetry.space_group_name_H-M   'P 1'
#
loop_
_entity.id
_entity.type
_entity.pdbx_description
1 polymer ?
#
loop_
_entity_poly.entity_id
_entity_poly.type
_entity_poly.pdbx_seq_one_letter_code
_entity_poly.pdbx_strand_id
1 'polypeptide(L)'
;MDSRFEEKDFLTCCGSTKFAQQLAAADVAGSENLQQIVEAARDIWFNKVDVNGWLEAFAAHPQIGQTSSPNHKSDTSAQWSKGEQSTALATSTQSTLQELFEWNAWYMQKFGFVFLICASGRTTPEILSELKVNVKIEFLQTHAHILQS
;
A
#
# COMPACT_ATOMS: atom_id res chain seq x y z
N MET A 1 19.51 -1.93 -26.87
CA MET A 1 18.63 -3.00 -26.38
C MET A 1 17.42 -2.30 -25.81
N ASP A 2 16.23 -2.50 -26.38
CA ASP A 2 14.98 -1.95 -25.87
C ASP A 2 14.76 -2.47 -24.45
N SER A 3 15.15 -1.69 -23.44
CA SER A 3 14.88 -2.02 -22.03
C SER A 3 13.44 -1.63 -21.71
N ARG A 4 12.48 -2.34 -22.30
CA ARG A 4 11.07 -2.20 -21.94
C ARG A 4 10.84 -2.96 -20.64
N PHE A 5 10.21 -2.31 -19.67
CA PHE A 5 9.75 -2.99 -18.46
C PHE A 5 8.64 -3.96 -18.82
N GLU A 6 8.67 -5.15 -18.23
CA GLU A 6 7.68 -6.19 -18.44
C GLU A 6 6.67 -6.24 -17.29
N GLU A 7 5.57 -6.97 -17.47
CA GLU A 7 4.53 -7.16 -16.45
C GLU A 7 5.11 -7.56 -15.08
N LYS A 8 6.10 -8.47 -15.06
CA LYS A 8 6.76 -8.92 -13.82
C LYS A 8 7.48 -7.79 -13.07
N ASP A 9 8.01 -6.81 -13.79
CA ASP A 9 8.76 -5.69 -13.20
C ASP A 9 7.76 -4.72 -12.56
N PHE A 10 6.63 -4.46 -13.22
CA PHE A 10 5.54 -3.66 -12.66
C PHE A 10 4.83 -4.37 -11.50
N LEU A 11 4.66 -5.69 -11.57
CA LEU A 11 4.05 -6.49 -10.51
C LEU A 11 4.89 -6.50 -9.23
N THR A 12 6.21 -6.33 -9.35
CA THR A 12 7.12 -6.17 -8.22
C THR A 12 6.91 -4.84 -7.49
N CYS A 13 6.49 -3.79 -8.20
CA CYS A 13 6.19 -2.47 -7.65
C CYS A 13 4.76 -2.38 -7.08
N CYS A 14 3.78 -2.92 -7.81
CA CYS A 14 2.37 -2.92 -7.44
C CYS A 14 1.80 -4.32 -7.56
N GLY A 15 1.24 -4.86 -6.48
CA GLY A 15 0.74 -6.23 -6.46
C GLY A 15 -0.50 -6.52 -7.30
N SER A 16 -1.03 -5.53 -8.05
CA SER A 16 -2.18 -5.71 -8.93
C SER A 16 -1.76 -6.27 -10.29
N THR A 17 -2.23 -7.47 -10.61
CA THR A 17 -2.01 -8.07 -11.95
C THR A 17 -2.63 -7.21 -13.04
N LYS A 18 -3.84 -6.67 -12.81
CA LYS A 18 -4.52 -5.80 -13.77
C LYS A 18 -3.72 -4.51 -14.04
N PHE A 19 -3.18 -3.89 -13.00
CA PHE A 19 -2.32 -2.71 -13.15
C PHE A 19 -1.07 -3.04 -13.96
N ALA A 20 -0.36 -4.10 -13.60
CA ALA A 20 0.89 -4.50 -14.24
C ALA A 20 0.69 -4.80 -15.74
N GLN A 21 -0.38 -5.52 -16.09
CA GLN A 21 -0.73 -5.82 -17.48
C GLN A 21 -1.05 -4.56 -18.28
N GLN A 22 -1.86 -3.66 -17.73
CA GLN A 22 -2.25 -2.42 -18.41
C GLN A 22 -1.05 -1.51 -18.64
N LEU A 23 -0.13 -1.40 -17.67
CA LEU A 23 1.04 -0.55 -17.79
C LEU A 23 2.09 -1.17 -18.73
N ALA A 24 2.29 -2.49 -18.71
CA ALA A 24 3.16 -3.18 -19.66
C ALA A 24 2.65 -3.10 -21.11
N ALA A 25 1.33 -3.08 -21.30
CA ALA A 25 0.70 -2.92 -22.61
C ALA A 25 0.62 -1.46 -23.09
N ALA A 26 0.92 -0.48 -22.23
CA ALA A 26 0.90 0.93 -22.59
C ALA A 26 2.15 1.29 -23.42
N ASP A 27 1.99 2.16 -24.41
CA ASP A 27 3.10 2.63 -25.26
C ASP A 27 4.26 3.26 -24.46
N VAL A 28 3.97 3.76 -23.26
CA VAL A 28 4.95 4.38 -22.37
C VAL A 28 5.82 3.39 -21.59
N ALA A 29 5.55 2.08 -21.63
CA ALA A 29 6.30 1.06 -20.88
C ALA A 29 7.80 1.03 -21.22
N GLY A 30 8.15 1.48 -22.42
CA GLY A 30 9.53 1.64 -22.91
C GLY A 30 10.06 3.07 -22.91
N SER A 31 9.30 4.03 -22.38
CA SER A 31 9.72 5.43 -22.37
C SER A 31 10.86 5.63 -21.36
N GLU A 32 11.88 6.40 -21.73
CA GLU A 32 12.88 6.88 -20.77
C GLU A 32 12.35 8.07 -19.94
N ASN A 33 11.19 8.61 -20.31
CA ASN A 33 10.55 9.71 -19.60
C ASN A 33 9.71 9.20 -18.43
N LEU A 34 10.29 9.26 -17.23
CA LEU A 34 9.63 8.87 -15.99
C LEU A 34 8.29 9.59 -15.76
N GLN A 35 8.17 10.87 -16.14
CA GLN A 35 6.93 11.61 -15.94
C GLN A 35 5.78 11.01 -16.76
N GLN A 36 6.03 10.62 -18.01
CA GLN A 36 5.02 9.98 -18.86
C GLN A 36 4.59 8.63 -18.28
N ILE A 37 5.52 7.84 -17.74
CA ILE A 37 5.21 6.57 -17.08
C ILE A 37 4.33 6.81 -15.85
N VAL A 38 4.67 7.80 -15.01
CA VAL A 38 3.91 8.13 -13.80
C VAL A 38 2.50 8.64 -14.13
N GLU A 39 2.36 9.45 -15.17
CA GLU A 39 1.05 9.95 -15.63
C GLU A 39 0.16 8.80 -16.13
N ALA A 40 0.71 7.90 -16.96
CA ALA A 40 -0.01 6.72 -17.42
C ALA A 40 -0.37 5.77 -16.26
N ALA A 41 0.57 5.53 -15.33
CA ALA A 41 0.32 4.71 -14.16
C ALA A 41 -0.82 5.27 -13.30
N ARG A 42 -0.87 6.60 -13.11
CA ARG A 42 -1.99 7.24 -12.40
C ARG A 42 -3.31 7.05 -13.13
N ASP A 43 -3.36 7.29 -14.43
CA ASP A 43 -4.57 7.07 -15.23
C ASP A 43 -5.05 5.62 -15.13
N ILE A 44 -4.15 4.65 -15.32
CA ILE A 44 -4.45 3.22 -15.20
C ILE A 44 -5.00 2.90 -13.81
N TRP A 45 -4.32 3.34 -12.75
CA TRP A 45 -4.70 3.05 -11.38
C TRP A 45 -6.11 3.55 -11.03
N PHE A 46 -6.45 4.79 -11.42
CA PHE A 46 -7.72 5.41 -11.05
C PHE A 46 -8.87 5.09 -12.01
N ASN A 47 -8.59 4.86 -13.29
CA ASN A 47 -9.62 4.75 -14.32
C ASN A 47 -9.76 3.36 -14.95
N LYS A 48 -8.77 2.47 -14.79
CA LYS A 48 -8.76 1.15 -15.46
C LYS A 48 -8.66 -0.03 -14.50
N VAL A 49 -8.03 0.16 -13.35
CA VAL A 49 -8.00 -0.84 -12.28
C VAL A 49 -9.31 -0.76 -11.49
N ASP A 50 -9.94 -1.92 -11.29
CA ASP A 50 -11.16 -2.00 -10.49
C ASP A 50 -10.86 -2.34 -9.03
N VAL A 51 -11.89 -2.39 -8.21
CA VAL A 51 -11.79 -2.70 -6.77
C VAL A 51 -11.06 -4.01 -6.52
N ASN A 52 -11.24 -5.05 -7.34
CA ASN A 52 -10.55 -6.32 -7.15
C ASN A 52 -9.05 -6.16 -7.40
N GLY A 53 -8.66 -5.41 -8.43
CA GLY A 53 -7.26 -5.08 -8.68
C GLY A 53 -6.63 -4.26 -7.55
N TRP A 54 -7.36 -3.33 -6.94
CA TRP A 54 -6.89 -2.59 -5.76
C TRP A 54 -6.71 -3.50 -4.55
N LEU A 55 -7.70 -4.34 -4.24
CA LEU A 55 -7.62 -5.28 -3.12
C LEU A 55 -6.48 -6.29 -3.29
N GLU A 56 -6.21 -6.73 -4.52
CA GLU A 56 -5.04 -7.56 -4.83
C GLU A 56 -3.73 -6.82 -4.54
N ALA A 57 -3.62 -5.55 -4.96
CA ALA A 57 -2.46 -4.73 -4.66
C ALA A 57 -2.24 -4.63 -3.16
N PHE A 58 -3.30 -4.35 -2.39
CA PHE A 58 -3.21 -4.17 -0.95
C PHE A 58 -2.79 -5.46 -0.25
N ALA A 59 -3.34 -6.60 -0.67
CA ALA A 59 -3.02 -7.91 -0.10
C ALA A 59 -1.54 -8.31 -0.29
N ALA A 60 -0.86 -7.78 -1.32
CA ALA A 60 0.55 -8.05 -1.58
C ALA A 60 1.51 -7.39 -0.57
N HIS A 61 1.03 -6.43 0.24
CA HIS A 61 1.83 -5.77 1.26
C HIS A 61 1.70 -6.45 2.62
N PRO A 62 2.79 -6.51 3.42
CA PRO A 62 2.70 -6.91 4.81
C PRO A 62 2.02 -5.81 5.62
N GLN A 63 1.40 -6.20 6.74
CA GLN A 63 0.96 -5.21 7.73
C GLN A 63 2.16 -4.46 8.30
N ILE A 64 1.97 -3.19 8.66
CA ILE A 64 3.04 -2.43 9.31
C ILE A 64 3.40 -3.08 10.66
N GLY A 65 4.69 -3.30 10.90
CA GLY A 65 5.22 -4.08 12.02
C GLY A 65 5.50 -5.54 11.68
N GLN A 66 5.11 -6.03 10.49
CA GLN A 66 5.44 -7.35 9.98
C GLN A 66 6.39 -7.26 8.79
N THR A 67 7.20 -8.29 8.60
CA THR A 67 8.24 -8.33 7.54
C THR A 67 7.90 -9.27 6.39
N SER A 68 6.72 -9.89 6.41
CA SER A 68 6.24 -10.79 5.36
C SER A 68 4.72 -10.70 5.17
N SER A 69 4.29 -10.82 3.92
CA SER A 69 2.93 -11.12 3.48
C SER A 69 2.90 -12.48 2.79
N PRO A 70 1.86 -13.31 2.99
CA PRO A 70 1.69 -14.55 2.23
C PRO A 70 1.48 -14.31 0.73
N ASN A 71 1.10 -13.09 0.32
CA ASN A 71 0.81 -12.74 -1.07
C ASN A 71 1.89 -11.86 -1.70
N HIS A 72 3.11 -11.83 -1.15
CA HIS A 72 4.22 -11.12 -1.80
C HIS A 72 4.38 -11.60 -3.24
N LYS A 73 4.51 -10.65 -4.17
CA LYS A 73 4.66 -10.96 -5.59
C LYS A 73 6.12 -11.22 -5.99
N SER A 74 7.09 -10.77 -5.19
CA SER A 74 8.52 -11.05 -5.41
C SER A 74 9.37 -10.85 -4.16
N ASP A 75 10.54 -11.48 -4.10
CA ASP A 75 11.54 -11.28 -3.04
C ASP A 75 12.01 -9.82 -2.95
N THR A 76 12.12 -9.15 -4.10
CA THR A 76 12.46 -7.73 -4.20
C THR A 76 11.43 -6.86 -3.47
N SER A 77 10.13 -7.11 -3.67
CA SER A 77 9.07 -6.37 -2.97
C SER A 77 9.14 -6.57 -1.45
N ALA A 78 9.49 -7.78 -1.00
CA ALA A 78 9.67 -8.08 0.42
C ALA A 78 10.90 -7.36 1.01
N GLN A 79 12.01 -7.27 0.25
CA GLN A 79 13.19 -6.51 0.66
C GLN A 79 12.91 -5.01 0.75
N TRP A 80 12.21 -4.43 -0.22
CA TRP A 80 11.81 -3.03 -0.17
C TRP A 80 10.93 -2.74 1.04
N SER A 81 9.90 -3.56 1.30
CA SER A 81 9.04 -3.36 2.46
C SER A 81 9.80 -3.40 3.79
N LYS A 82 10.79 -4.29 3.93
CA LYS A 82 11.68 -4.30 5.10
C LYS A 82 12.47 -3.00 5.25
N GLY A 83 12.98 -2.46 4.13
CA GLY A 83 13.69 -1.18 4.11
C GLY A 83 12.79 -0.01 4.48
N GLU A 84 11.59 0.06 3.91
CA GLU A 84 10.59 1.12 4.15
C GLU A 84 10.16 1.17 5.61
N GLN A 85 10.04 0.01 6.28
CA GLN A 85 9.63 -0.08 7.69
C GLN A 85 10.80 0.01 8.69
N SER A 86 12.04 0.11 8.23
CA SER A 86 13.23 0.02 9.08
C SER A 86 13.26 1.07 10.20
N THR A 87 12.93 2.33 9.89
CA THR A 87 12.84 3.42 10.88
C THR A 87 11.76 3.16 11.92
N ALA A 88 10.60 2.66 11.49
CA ALA A 88 9.50 2.36 12.39
C ALA A 88 9.92 1.27 13.39
N LEU A 89 10.48 0.16 12.91
CA LEU A 89 10.94 -0.94 13.75
C LEU A 89 12.06 -0.52 14.71
N ALA A 90 13.04 0.26 14.23
CA ALA A 90 14.15 0.75 15.05
C ALA A 90 13.72 1.71 16.17
N THR A 91 12.59 2.41 16.00
CA THR A 91 12.04 3.37 16.98
C THR A 91 10.92 2.80 17.83
N SER A 92 10.64 1.51 17.68
CA SER A 92 9.55 0.85 18.37
C SER A 92 9.92 0.44 19.80
N THR A 93 8.93 0.49 20.68
CA THR A 93 8.94 -0.17 22.00
C THR A 93 7.97 -1.35 21.97
N GLN A 94 8.07 -2.26 22.94
CA GLN A 94 7.12 -3.36 23.10
C GLN A 94 5.67 -2.84 23.19
N SER A 95 5.44 -1.75 23.92
CA SER A 95 4.12 -1.14 24.07
C SER A 95 3.58 -0.62 22.73
N THR A 96 4.40 0.11 21.97
CA THR A 96 3.97 0.66 20.67
C THR A 96 3.79 -0.42 19.61
N LEU A 97 4.55 -1.52 19.64
CA LEU A 97 4.33 -2.66 18.75
C LEU A 97 3.03 -3.39 19.06
N GLN A 98 2.74 -3.59 20.34
CA GLN A 98 1.48 -4.20 20.77
C GLN A 98 0.29 -3.34 20.34
N GLU A 99 0.37 -2.03 20.55
CA GLU A 99 -0.67 -1.11 20.12
C GLU A 99 -0.82 -1.13 18.58
N LEU A 100 0.28 -1.12 17.83
CA LEU A 100 0.25 -1.21 16.37
C LEU A 100 -0.40 -2.51 15.87
N PHE A 101 -0.13 -3.64 16.54
CA PHE A 101 -0.78 -4.91 16.24
C PHE A 101 -2.30 -4.85 16.44
N GLU A 102 -2.74 -4.31 17.58
CA GLU A 102 -4.18 -4.16 17.90
C GLU A 102 -4.90 -3.26 16.90
N TRP A 103 -4.30 -2.11 16.55
CA TRP A 103 -4.89 -1.18 15.59
C TRP A 103 -4.90 -1.73 14.16
N ASN A 104 -3.88 -2.48 13.73
CA ASN A 104 -3.90 -3.18 12.45
C ASN A 104 -5.02 -4.23 12.39
N ALA A 105 -5.20 -5.00 13.47
CA ALA A 105 -6.27 -6.00 13.55
C ALA A 105 -7.65 -5.34 13.47
N TRP A 106 -7.83 -4.23 14.19
CA TRP A 106 -9.07 -3.46 14.14
C TRP A 106 -9.32 -2.87 12.75
N TYR A 107 -8.30 -2.27 12.12
CA TYR A 107 -8.41 -1.71 10.77
C TYR A 107 -8.82 -2.79 9.76
N MET A 108 -8.17 -3.95 9.80
CA MET A 108 -8.52 -5.09 8.97
C MET A 108 -9.97 -5.55 9.21
N GLN A 109 -10.40 -5.66 10.47
CA GLN A 109 -11.77 -6.04 10.80
C GLN A 109 -12.80 -5.05 10.24
N LYS A 110 -12.50 -3.76 10.28
CA LYS A 110 -13.42 -2.72 9.82
C LYS A 110 -13.46 -2.58 8.30
N PHE A 111 -12.30 -2.51 7.66
CA PHE A 111 -12.16 -2.15 6.25
C PHE A 111 -12.01 -3.36 5.33
N GLY A 112 -11.62 -4.52 5.86
CA GLY A 112 -11.42 -5.75 5.09
C GLY A 112 -10.11 -5.82 4.30
N PHE A 113 -9.18 -4.89 4.52
CA PHE A 113 -7.84 -4.89 3.92
C PHE A 113 -6.79 -4.28 4.88
N VAL A 114 -5.50 -4.46 4.56
CA VAL A 114 -4.38 -3.97 5.39
C VAL A 114 -4.30 -2.44 5.36
N PHE A 115 -3.85 -1.83 6.46
CA PHE A 115 -3.52 -0.40 6.47
C PHE A 115 -2.26 -0.14 5.65
N LEU A 116 -2.34 0.81 4.71
CA LEU A 116 -1.23 1.21 3.86
C LEU A 116 -0.83 2.66 4.13
N ILE A 117 0.48 2.89 4.22
CA ILE A 117 1.09 4.21 4.39
C ILE A 117 2.49 4.19 3.78
N CYS A 118 2.97 5.35 3.31
CA CYS A 118 4.39 5.51 2.98
C CYS A 118 5.22 5.48 4.28
N ALA A 119 5.77 4.31 4.61
CA ALA A 119 6.46 4.05 5.88
C ALA A 119 7.90 4.60 5.93
N SER A 120 8.52 4.81 4.77
CA SER A 120 9.90 5.27 4.66
C SER A 120 10.19 6.50 5.52
N GLY A 121 11.14 6.35 6.45
CA GLY A 121 11.57 7.43 7.35
C GLY A 121 10.61 7.76 8.49
N ARG A 122 9.45 7.09 8.58
CA ARG A 122 8.49 7.29 9.67
C ARG A 122 8.81 6.41 10.88
N THR A 123 8.55 6.95 12.06
CA THR A 123 8.65 6.24 13.34
C THR A 123 7.36 5.48 13.66
N THR A 124 7.42 4.49 14.56
CA THR A 124 6.20 3.75 14.97
C THR A 124 5.12 4.67 15.56
N PRO A 125 5.43 5.65 16.44
CA PRO A 125 4.42 6.59 16.95
C PRO A 125 3.74 7.44 15.87
N GLU A 126 4.47 7.89 14.84
CA GLU A 126 3.90 8.65 13.74
C GLU A 126 2.91 7.80 12.93
N ILE A 127 3.29 6.55 12.62
CA ILE A 127 2.41 5.60 11.93
C ILE A 127 1.15 5.32 12.76
N LEU A 128 1.29 5.09 14.07
CA LEU A 128 0.16 4.90 14.97
C LEU A 128 -0.79 6.10 15.00
N SER A 129 -0.24 7.32 14.99
CA SER A 129 -1.04 8.55 14.94
C SER A 129 -1.89 8.59 13.66
N GLU A 130 -1.28 8.34 12.50
CA GLU A 130 -1.95 8.32 11.20
C GLU A 130 -3.03 7.22 11.13
N LEU A 131 -2.71 6.02 11.61
CA LEU A 131 -3.66 4.90 11.67
C LEU A 131 -4.90 5.28 12.50
N LYS A 132 -4.68 5.85 13.70
CA LYS A 132 -5.77 6.29 14.58
C LYS A 132 -6.59 7.44 13.97
N VAL A 133 -5.96 8.38 13.27
CA VAL A 133 -6.65 9.49 12.59
C VAL A 133 -7.56 8.96 11.48
N ASN A 134 -7.06 8.08 10.61
CA ASN A 134 -7.86 7.48 9.54
C ASN A 134 -9.08 6.73 10.09
N VAL A 135 -8.92 6.03 11.22
CA VAL A 135 -10.05 5.41 11.92
C VAL A 135 -11.05 6.44 12.45
N LYS A 136 -10.56 7.54 13.04
CA LYS A 136 -11.41 8.57 13.68
C LYS A 136 -12.18 9.44 12.68
N ILE A 137 -11.57 9.80 11.54
CA ILE A 137 -12.21 10.65 10.51
C ILE A 137 -13.52 10.02 10.05
N GLU A 138 -13.54 8.70 9.88
CA GLU A 138 -14.75 7.99 9.50
C GLU A 138 -15.76 7.88 10.65
N PHE A 139 -15.32 7.68 11.90
CA PHE A 139 -16.23 7.61 13.06
C PHE A 139 -17.05 8.89 13.19
N LEU A 140 -16.44 10.05 12.92
CA LEU A 140 -17.11 11.35 12.89
C LEU A 140 -18.05 11.49 11.68
N GLN A 141 -17.68 10.97 10.50
CA GLN A 141 -18.55 10.98 9.31
C GLN A 141 -19.78 10.09 9.49
N THR A 142 -19.63 8.90 10.08
CA THR A 142 -20.75 7.98 10.34
C THR A 142 -21.73 8.54 11.38
N HIS A 143 -21.23 9.18 12.46
CA HIS A 143 -22.09 9.81 13.46
C HIS A 143 -22.77 11.09 12.94
N ALA A 144 -22.11 11.86 12.08
CA ALA A 144 -22.72 13.03 11.45
C ALA A 144 -23.94 12.67 10.58
N HIS A 145 -23.92 11.51 9.91
CA HIS A 145 -25.07 11.03 9.13
C HIS A 145 -26.24 10.56 10.01
N ILE A 146 -25.96 9.93 11.17
CA ILE A 146 -26.98 9.43 12.10
C ILE A 146 -27.68 10.58 12.86
N LEU A 147 -26.99 11.69 13.11
CA LEU A 147 -27.57 12.87 13.78
C LEU A 147 -28.34 13.79 12.83
N GLN A 148 -28.32 13.51 11.52
CA GLN A 148 -29.04 14.26 10.49
C GLN A 148 -30.23 13.49 9.88
N SER A 149 -30.48 12.25 10.34
CA SER A 149 -31.62 11.39 9.97
C SER A 149 -32.62 11.28 11.12
#